data_AF-V5A3W5-F1
#
_entry.id   AF-V5A3W5-F1
#
_cell.length_a   1.000
_cell.length_b   1.000
_cell.length_c   1.000
_cell.angle_alpha   90.00
_cell.angle_beta   90.00
_cell.angle_gamma   90.00
#
_symmetry.space_group_name_H-M   'P 1'
#
loop_
_entity.id
_entity.type
_entity.pdbx_description
1 polymer ?
#
loop_
_entity_poly.entity_id
_entity_poly.type
_entity_poly.pdbx_seq_one_letter_code
_entity_poly.pdbx_strand_id
1 'polypeptide(L)'
;MVVTLPVYSKKAHTGDNGKEKGELHLWLTDNTHIVDIGPVSDDDAAASSLLYKSGNNKELIALYEKKEDGFRQSLSMFYLRLTAQLKRVKEVLATWKEVDETVSKLCTTLLAQKVTSIHSPCTTDDKITDGLVGFLSGSFSDNTWRDEYLGVNATVNNKGRAAKADNGVQFTGRGAGAEWPVGSQGENQLYHFANYNFTLVATVSIDGEPTEGNIPVLGAKMAGVENNPVLLGLSYNGGGRWQLLCDGETKSKELSDWRPETKDHVVILLRNGNQGTAYVDGERVGGDAQCQLENTEPKGISHFYIGGDGDSAVSTESQEGVSVTVTNVLLYNRPLDSTELDAFNPNKISTSKRVAKGATGEGTALPSRATGDGSTDCGSGLLPSLLLLLGLWGFAAR
;
A
#
# COMPACT_ATOMS: atom_id res chain seq x y z
N MET A 1 -1.15 1.39 -20.12
CA MET A 1 -0.68 0.23 -20.91
C MET A 1 -1.74 -0.87 -20.85
N VAL A 2 -1.95 -1.58 -21.95
CA VAL A 2 -2.76 -2.82 -21.97
C VAL A 2 -1.87 -3.98 -22.40
N VAL A 3 -2.04 -5.14 -21.79
CA VAL A 3 -1.29 -6.36 -22.10
C VAL A 3 -2.20 -7.57 -22.06
N THR A 4 -1.91 -8.57 -22.88
CA THR A 4 -2.56 -9.87 -22.82
C THR A 4 -1.62 -10.91 -22.23
N LEU A 5 -2.06 -11.60 -21.20
CA LEU A 5 -1.28 -12.66 -20.52
C LEU A 5 -2.18 -13.86 -20.28
N PRO A 6 -1.68 -15.10 -20.52
CA PRO A 6 -2.42 -16.29 -20.17
C PRO A 6 -2.54 -16.39 -18.64
N VAL A 7 -3.73 -16.74 -18.17
CA VAL A 7 -4.02 -17.07 -16.77
C VAL A 7 -4.29 -18.57 -16.73
N TYR A 8 -3.47 -19.30 -15.99
CA TYR A 8 -3.58 -20.75 -15.91
C TYR A 8 -4.56 -21.16 -14.80
N SER A 9 -5.51 -22.02 -15.17
CA SER A 9 -6.40 -22.64 -14.19
C SER A 9 -5.61 -23.59 -13.30
N LYS A 10 -5.75 -23.44 -11.96
CA LYS A 10 -5.15 -24.39 -11.00
C LYS A 10 -5.69 -25.79 -11.28
N LYS A 11 -4.79 -26.78 -11.39
CA LYS A 11 -5.17 -28.20 -11.52
C LYS A 11 -6.10 -28.59 -10.38
N ALA A 12 -7.27 -29.13 -10.68
CA ALA A 12 -8.09 -29.77 -9.67
C ALA A 12 -7.31 -30.98 -9.08
N HIS A 13 -7.30 -31.13 -7.74
CA HIS A 13 -6.63 -32.24 -7.05
C HIS A 13 -7.27 -33.63 -7.31
N THR A 14 -8.26 -33.72 -8.18
CA THR A 14 -8.94 -34.96 -8.54
C THR A 14 -8.39 -35.47 -9.86
N GLY A 15 -7.33 -36.28 -9.81
CA GLY A 15 -7.01 -37.42 -10.69
C GLY A 15 -7.17 -37.34 -12.21
N ASP A 16 -7.52 -36.20 -12.79
CA ASP A 16 -7.80 -36.06 -14.20
C ASP A 16 -6.56 -35.47 -14.87
N ASN A 17 -6.10 -36.12 -15.94
CA ASN A 17 -4.96 -35.68 -16.75
C ASN A 17 -5.31 -34.43 -17.59
N GLY A 18 -6.05 -33.49 -17.01
CA GLY A 18 -6.44 -32.23 -17.64
C GLY A 18 -5.21 -31.40 -17.92
N LYS A 19 -4.97 -31.11 -19.20
CA LYS A 19 -3.93 -30.16 -19.59
C LYS A 19 -4.27 -28.80 -18.98
N GLU A 20 -3.28 -28.20 -18.35
CA GLU A 20 -3.35 -26.82 -17.86
C GLU A 20 -3.70 -25.92 -19.04
N LYS A 21 -4.83 -25.21 -18.93
CA LYS A 21 -5.37 -24.36 -19.98
C LYS A 21 -5.08 -22.92 -19.61
N GLY A 22 -4.32 -22.23 -20.46
CA GLY A 22 -4.00 -20.82 -20.31
C GLY A 22 -5.07 -19.98 -20.99
N GLU A 23 -6.02 -19.46 -20.23
CA GLU A 23 -7.04 -18.55 -20.77
C GLU A 23 -6.42 -17.16 -20.91
N LEU A 24 -6.50 -16.58 -22.11
CA LEU A 24 -5.86 -15.30 -22.37
C LEU A 24 -6.68 -14.17 -21.74
N HIS A 25 -6.10 -13.44 -20.80
CA HIS A 25 -6.75 -12.29 -20.15
C HIS A 25 -6.19 -10.97 -20.64
N LEU A 26 -7.03 -9.93 -20.65
CA LEU A 26 -6.62 -8.55 -20.90
C LEU A 26 -6.36 -7.87 -19.55
N TRP A 27 -5.18 -7.31 -19.40
CA TRP A 27 -4.77 -6.55 -18.22
C TRP A 27 -4.59 -5.08 -18.57
N LEU A 28 -4.94 -4.21 -17.63
CA LEU A 28 -4.74 -2.76 -17.71
C LEU A 28 -3.80 -2.32 -16.60
N THR A 29 -2.84 -1.45 -16.92
CA THR A 29 -1.98 -0.80 -15.92
C THR A 29 -1.57 0.61 -16.33
N ASP A 30 -1.48 1.52 -15.38
CA ASP A 30 -0.86 2.85 -15.52
C ASP A 30 0.57 2.90 -14.96
N ASN A 31 1.20 1.75 -14.73
CA ASN A 31 2.48 1.55 -14.04
C ASN A 31 2.40 1.60 -12.50
N THR A 32 1.23 1.85 -11.93
CA THR A 32 0.96 1.85 -10.49
C THR A 32 -0.12 0.82 -10.17
N HIS A 33 -1.31 1.02 -10.73
CA HIS A 33 -2.46 0.14 -10.63
C HIS A 33 -2.39 -0.97 -11.67
N ILE A 34 -2.86 -2.17 -11.33
CA ILE A 34 -2.98 -3.31 -12.24
C ILE A 34 -4.37 -3.91 -12.03
N VAL A 35 -5.14 -4.05 -13.10
CA VAL A 35 -6.50 -4.62 -13.06
C VAL A 35 -6.67 -5.65 -14.17
N ASP A 36 -7.21 -6.80 -13.80
CA ASP A 36 -7.69 -7.80 -14.76
C ASP A 36 -9.01 -7.33 -15.37
N ILE A 37 -8.97 -6.95 -16.65
CA ILE A 37 -10.17 -6.58 -17.41
C ILE A 37 -10.99 -7.83 -17.74
N GLY A 38 -10.40 -9.01 -17.68
CA GLY A 38 -11.03 -10.30 -17.86
C GLY A 38 -10.62 -11.01 -19.15
N PRO A 39 -11.26 -12.16 -19.42
CA PRO A 39 -10.86 -13.03 -20.52
C PRO A 39 -11.07 -12.34 -21.88
N VAL A 40 -10.12 -12.58 -22.76
CA VAL A 40 -10.16 -12.29 -24.20
C VAL A 40 -10.76 -13.47 -24.95
N SER A 41 -10.43 -14.70 -24.56
CA SER A 41 -10.98 -15.92 -25.13
C SER A 41 -10.95 -17.05 -24.09
N ASP A 42 -11.87 -18.00 -24.24
CA ASP A 42 -11.88 -19.27 -23.51
C ASP A 42 -10.99 -20.32 -24.21
N ASP A 43 -10.09 -19.92 -25.11
CA ASP A 43 -9.19 -20.82 -25.82
C ASP A 43 -7.83 -20.93 -25.13
N ASP A 44 -7.17 -22.09 -25.28
CA ASP A 44 -5.75 -22.25 -24.89
C ASP A 44 -4.87 -21.48 -25.89
N ALA A 45 -4.40 -20.29 -25.49
CA ALA A 45 -3.66 -19.39 -26.35
C ALA A 45 -2.34 -18.95 -25.71
N ALA A 46 -1.22 -19.21 -26.39
CA ALA A 46 0.12 -18.89 -25.90
C ALA A 46 0.66 -17.55 -26.41
N ALA A 47 0.23 -17.12 -27.60
CA ALA A 47 0.70 -15.89 -28.24
C ALA A 47 -0.46 -14.99 -28.68
N SER A 48 -0.26 -13.69 -28.53
CA SER A 48 -1.24 -12.69 -28.92
C SER A 48 -0.61 -11.35 -29.29
N SER A 49 -1.37 -10.53 -30.00
CA SER A 49 -1.04 -9.17 -30.37
C SER A 49 -2.28 -8.29 -30.18
N LEU A 50 -2.08 -7.12 -29.58
CA LEU A 50 -3.14 -6.12 -29.35
C LEU A 50 -2.94 -4.94 -30.30
N LEU A 51 -4.04 -4.48 -30.89
CA LEU A 51 -4.07 -3.25 -31.69
C LEU A 51 -5.17 -2.34 -31.15
N TYR A 52 -4.77 -1.13 -30.73
CA TYR A 52 -5.70 -0.05 -30.44
C TYR A 52 -5.75 0.94 -31.60
N LYS A 53 -6.92 1.07 -32.22
CA LYS A 53 -7.16 2.03 -33.30
C LYS A 53 -7.75 3.30 -32.69
N SER A 54 -7.05 4.43 -32.82
CA SER A 54 -7.41 5.71 -32.18
C SER A 54 -8.21 6.69 -33.07
N GLY A 55 -8.61 6.29 -34.28
CA GLY A 55 -9.38 7.13 -35.21
C GLY A 55 -10.84 7.37 -34.78
N ASN A 56 -11.67 7.88 -35.69
CA ASN A 56 -13.09 8.23 -35.41
C ASN A 56 -13.88 7.10 -34.73
N ASN A 57 -13.54 5.84 -35.03
CA ASN A 57 -14.05 4.67 -34.33
C ASN A 57 -12.91 4.05 -33.51
N LYS A 58 -12.90 4.36 -32.21
CA LYS A 58 -11.95 3.78 -31.24
C LYS A 58 -12.26 2.29 -31.06
N GLU A 59 -11.32 1.43 -31.43
CA GLU A 59 -11.48 -0.03 -31.36
C GLU A 59 -10.25 -0.66 -30.72
N LEU A 60 -10.47 -1.65 -29.86
CA LEU A 60 -9.42 -2.53 -29.35
C LEU A 60 -9.61 -3.91 -29.99
N ILE A 61 -8.54 -4.42 -30.57
CA ILE A 61 -8.54 -5.66 -31.34
C ILE A 61 -7.47 -6.57 -30.74
N ALA A 62 -7.80 -7.84 -30.58
CA ALA A 62 -6.84 -8.90 -30.31
C ALA A 62 -6.69 -9.81 -31.53
N LEU A 63 -5.46 -10.14 -31.85
CA LEU A 63 -5.09 -11.23 -32.74
C LEU A 63 -4.37 -12.28 -31.89
N TYR A 64 -4.85 -13.52 -31.84
CA TYR A 64 -4.25 -14.55 -30.98
C TYR A 64 -4.18 -15.90 -31.67
N GLU A 65 -3.22 -16.72 -31.24
CA GLU A 65 -3.07 -18.08 -31.71
C GLU A 65 -4.06 -19.00 -31.02
N LYS A 66 -4.76 -19.82 -31.81
CA LYS A 66 -5.60 -20.91 -31.32
C LYS A 66 -5.09 -22.24 -31.88
N LYS A 67 -4.99 -23.23 -31.00
CA LYS A 67 -4.77 -24.62 -31.42
C LYS A 67 -6.08 -25.21 -31.93
N GLU A 68 -6.05 -25.80 -33.11
CA GLU A 68 -7.19 -26.60 -33.60
C GLU A 68 -7.15 -28.01 -32.99
N ASP A 69 -8.34 -28.57 -32.72
CA ASP A 69 -8.47 -29.95 -32.27
C ASP A 69 -8.22 -30.91 -33.45
N GLY A 70 -7.09 -31.62 -33.46
CA GLY A 70 -6.76 -32.58 -34.52
C GLY A 70 -5.37 -33.24 -34.40
N PHE A 71 -5.13 -34.27 -35.23
CA PHE A 71 -3.87 -35.07 -35.26
C PHE A 71 -2.63 -34.29 -35.72
N ARG A 72 -2.81 -33.13 -36.36
CA ARG A 72 -1.76 -32.17 -36.66
C ARG A 72 -2.08 -30.91 -35.86
N GLN A 73 -1.14 -30.47 -35.02
CA GLN A 73 -1.24 -29.20 -34.31
C GLN A 73 -1.11 -28.04 -35.33
N SER A 74 -2.19 -27.73 -36.06
CA SER A 74 -2.29 -26.48 -36.82
C SER A 74 -2.57 -25.34 -35.85
N LEU A 75 -1.75 -24.30 -35.92
CA LEU A 75 -2.00 -23.01 -35.27
C LEU A 75 -2.73 -22.13 -36.27
N SER A 76 -3.88 -21.60 -35.86
CA SER A 76 -4.63 -20.62 -36.63
C SER A 76 -4.69 -19.29 -35.88
N MET A 77 -4.70 -18.18 -36.62
CA MET A 77 -4.78 -16.83 -36.06
C MET A 77 -6.24 -16.39 -36.00
N PHE A 78 -6.72 -16.08 -34.80
CA PHE A 78 -8.06 -15.57 -34.57
C PHE A 78 -8.05 -14.06 -34.37
N TYR A 79 -9.05 -13.41 -34.95
CA TYR A 79 -9.30 -11.97 -34.83
C TYR A 79 -10.52 -11.73 -33.95
N LEU A 80 -10.40 -10.87 -32.93
CA LEU A 80 -11.51 -10.51 -32.06
C LEU A 80 -11.55 -9.01 -31.79
N ARG A 81 -12.74 -8.42 -31.86
CA ARG A 81 -13.00 -7.05 -31.42
C ARG A 81 -13.37 -7.07 -29.94
N LEU A 82 -12.55 -6.41 -29.12
CA LEU A 82 -12.69 -6.37 -27.67
C LEU A 82 -13.57 -5.20 -27.23
N THR A 83 -14.78 -5.09 -27.79
CA THR A 83 -15.67 -3.94 -27.53
C THR A 83 -16.10 -3.86 -26.06
N ALA A 84 -16.44 -5.00 -25.46
CA ALA A 84 -16.84 -5.07 -24.05
C ALA A 84 -15.66 -4.75 -23.12
N GLN A 85 -14.48 -5.32 -23.39
CA GLN A 85 -13.27 -5.07 -22.61
C GLN A 85 -12.81 -3.61 -22.75
N LEU A 86 -12.88 -3.01 -23.94
CA LEU A 86 -12.57 -1.58 -24.13
C LEU A 86 -13.54 -0.67 -23.35
N LYS A 87 -14.82 -1.08 -23.23
CA LYS A 87 -15.77 -0.37 -22.37
C LYS A 87 -15.33 -0.45 -20.90
N ARG A 88 -15.01 -1.65 -20.41
CA ARG A 88 -14.51 -1.87 -19.04
C ARG A 88 -13.22 -1.10 -18.77
N VAL A 89 -12.27 -1.06 -19.72
CA VAL A 89 -11.05 -0.24 -19.60
C VAL A 89 -11.38 1.22 -19.34
N LYS A 90 -12.34 1.79 -20.07
CA LYS A 90 -12.75 3.20 -19.87
C LYS A 90 -13.42 3.40 -18.51
N GLU A 91 -14.23 2.44 -18.06
CA GLU A 91 -14.87 2.46 -16.75
C GLU A 91 -13.80 2.42 -15.63
N VAL A 92 -12.82 1.52 -15.72
CA VAL A 92 -11.70 1.41 -14.76
C VAL A 92 -10.87 2.70 -14.71
N LEU A 93 -10.51 3.27 -15.87
CA LEU A 93 -9.77 4.55 -15.92
C LEU A 93 -10.56 5.71 -15.31
N ALA A 94 -11.88 5.72 -15.45
CA ALA A 94 -12.73 6.71 -14.79
C ALA A 94 -12.76 6.50 -13.27
N THR A 95 -12.86 5.25 -12.81
CA THR A 95 -12.79 4.90 -11.39
C THR A 95 -11.46 5.32 -10.77
N TRP A 96 -10.31 5.02 -11.38
CA TRP A 96 -9.01 5.43 -10.85
C TRP A 96 -8.94 6.94 -10.62
N LYS A 97 -9.42 7.73 -11.59
CA LYS A 97 -9.47 9.19 -11.46
C LYS A 97 -10.38 9.65 -10.32
N GLU A 98 -11.54 9.03 -10.14
CA GLU A 98 -12.47 9.36 -9.05
C GLU A 98 -11.90 9.02 -7.68
N VAL A 99 -11.17 7.90 -7.58
CA VAL A 99 -10.50 7.49 -6.35
C VAL A 99 -9.34 8.45 -6.02
N ASP A 100 -8.53 8.83 -7.02
CA ASP A 100 -7.47 9.85 -6.85
C ASP A 100 -8.06 11.17 -6.29
N GLU A 101 -9.15 11.67 -6.89
CA GLU A 101 -9.83 12.88 -6.42
C GLU A 101 -10.39 12.73 -5.00
N THR A 102 -10.79 11.51 -4.61
CA THR A 102 -11.28 11.21 -3.25
C THR A 102 -10.14 11.23 -2.25
N VAL A 103 -9.00 10.62 -2.58
CA VAL A 103 -7.81 10.59 -1.72
C VAL A 103 -7.23 12.00 -1.53
N SER A 104 -7.15 12.82 -2.58
CA SER A 104 -6.72 14.22 -2.44
C SER A 104 -7.62 15.02 -1.48
N LYS A 105 -8.93 14.77 -1.49
CA LYS A 105 -9.88 15.41 -0.55
C LYS A 105 -9.73 14.88 0.88
N LEU A 106 -9.40 13.60 1.07
CA LEU A 106 -9.12 13.02 2.39
C LEU A 106 -7.93 13.71 3.06
N CYS A 107 -6.84 13.97 2.33
CA CYS A 107 -5.73 14.77 2.85
C CYS A 107 -6.21 16.13 3.39
N THR A 108 -7.03 16.83 2.61
CA THR A 108 -7.56 18.14 3.00
C THR A 108 -8.39 18.06 4.29
N THR A 109 -9.12 16.96 4.48
CA THR A 109 -10.03 16.77 5.64
C THR A 109 -9.31 16.29 6.90
N LEU A 110 -8.33 15.40 6.77
CA LEU A 110 -7.46 14.97 7.88
C LEU A 110 -6.75 16.17 8.53
N LEU A 111 -6.39 17.18 7.72
CA LEU A 111 -5.84 18.45 8.20
C LEU A 111 -6.92 19.38 8.81
N ALA A 112 -8.14 19.38 8.27
CA ALA A 112 -9.22 20.28 8.68
C ALA A 112 -9.88 19.93 10.03
N GLN A 113 -9.89 18.66 10.44
CA GLN A 113 -10.60 18.21 11.65
C GLN A 113 -10.01 18.71 12.98
N LYS A 114 -8.83 19.36 13.01
CA LYS A 114 -8.18 19.80 14.27
C LYS A 114 -7.91 21.32 14.41
N VAL A 115 -8.38 22.20 13.51
CA VAL A 115 -8.69 23.66 13.73
C VAL A 115 -8.70 24.45 12.40
N THR A 116 -9.59 25.45 12.33
CA THR A 116 -9.63 26.59 11.39
C THR A 116 -8.27 27.30 11.21
N SER A 117 -7.44 26.83 10.28
CA SER A 117 -6.20 27.52 9.87
C SER A 117 -6.15 27.65 8.35
N ILE A 118 -5.86 28.87 7.88
CA ILE A 118 -5.87 29.29 6.46
C ILE A 118 -4.45 29.14 5.85
N HIS A 119 -3.55 28.36 6.46
CA HIS A 119 -2.18 28.20 5.95
C HIS A 119 -1.88 26.75 5.58
N SER A 120 -1.79 26.59 4.25
CA SER A 120 -1.50 25.40 3.44
C SER A 120 -2.61 24.34 3.43
N PRO A 121 -3.62 24.45 2.54
CA PRO A 121 -4.22 23.24 1.94
C PRO A 121 -3.10 22.31 1.42
N CYS A 122 -3.38 21.04 1.15
CA CYS A 122 -2.40 20.10 0.58
C CYS A 122 -1.84 20.71 -0.74
N THR A 123 -0.78 21.52 -0.67
CA THR A 123 -0.15 22.18 -1.85
C THR A 123 0.67 21.19 -2.68
N THR A 124 0.45 19.91 -2.42
CA THR A 124 1.09 18.76 -3.03
C THR A 124 0.00 17.72 -3.38
N ASP A 125 -1.14 18.17 -3.91
CA ASP A 125 -2.20 17.27 -4.42
C ASP A 125 -1.60 16.23 -5.39
N ASP A 126 -0.63 16.64 -6.21
CA ASP A 126 0.08 15.79 -7.17
C ASP A 126 1.01 14.73 -6.52
N LYS A 127 1.41 14.90 -5.25
CA LYS A 127 2.33 13.94 -4.58
C LYS A 127 1.61 12.84 -3.83
N ILE A 128 0.38 13.07 -3.36
CA ILE A 128 -0.28 12.15 -2.43
C ILE A 128 -0.78 10.89 -3.11
N THR A 129 -1.18 10.98 -4.38
CA THR A 129 -1.56 9.81 -5.18
C THR A 129 -0.37 9.20 -5.92
N ASP A 130 0.80 9.87 -5.92
CA ASP A 130 2.00 9.34 -6.56
C ASP A 130 2.46 8.05 -5.87
N GLY A 131 2.51 6.96 -6.64
CA GLY A 131 2.84 5.63 -6.14
C GLY A 131 1.79 4.99 -5.23
N LEU A 132 0.58 5.57 -5.10
CA LEU A 132 -0.55 4.95 -4.39
C LEU A 132 -1.13 3.83 -5.27
N VAL A 133 -1.15 2.59 -4.77
CA VAL A 133 -1.53 1.40 -5.56
C VAL A 133 -2.86 0.79 -5.11
N GLY A 134 -3.20 0.93 -3.84
CA GLY A 134 -4.40 0.32 -3.28
C GLY A 134 -5.01 1.19 -2.19
N PHE A 135 -6.33 1.16 -2.10
CA PHE A 135 -7.08 1.92 -1.11
C PHE A 135 -8.26 1.12 -0.59
N LEU A 136 -8.27 0.81 0.71
CA LEU A 136 -9.40 0.16 1.39
C LEU A 136 -10.16 1.19 2.23
N SER A 137 -11.42 1.44 1.88
CA SER A 137 -12.26 2.44 2.54
C SER A 137 -13.68 1.92 2.82
N GLY A 138 -14.73 2.56 2.32
CA GLY A 138 -16.13 2.24 2.66
C GLY A 138 -16.69 0.97 2.00
N SER A 139 -16.00 0.39 1.02
CA SER A 139 -16.47 -0.74 0.21
C SER A 139 -16.28 -2.11 0.89
N PHE A 140 -16.77 -2.25 2.13
CA PHE A 140 -16.82 -3.53 2.84
C PHE A 140 -18.21 -4.19 2.74
N SER A 141 -18.23 -5.45 2.31
CA SER A 141 -19.42 -6.31 2.24
C SER A 141 -19.06 -7.78 2.42
N ASP A 142 -19.89 -8.51 3.17
CA ASP A 142 -19.66 -9.91 3.55
C ASP A 142 -18.32 -10.11 4.26
N ASN A 143 -17.33 -10.65 3.56
CA ASN A 143 -15.96 -10.84 4.06
C ASN A 143 -14.94 -10.17 3.13
N THR A 144 -15.41 -9.32 2.21
CA THR A 144 -14.56 -8.70 1.20
C THR A 144 -14.51 -7.21 1.47
N TRP A 145 -13.31 -6.74 1.81
CA TRP A 145 -13.00 -5.32 1.84
C TRP A 145 -12.40 -4.96 0.49
N ARG A 146 -13.20 -4.31 -0.35
CA ARG A 146 -12.86 -4.06 -1.75
C ARG A 146 -11.84 -2.92 -1.85
N ASP A 147 -10.86 -3.12 -2.72
CA ASP A 147 -9.95 -2.06 -3.14
C ASP A 147 -10.68 -1.10 -4.07
N GLU A 148 -10.72 0.18 -3.68
CA GLU A 148 -11.42 1.23 -4.43
C GLU A 148 -10.79 1.42 -5.83
N TYR A 149 -9.49 1.14 -6.00
CA TYR A 149 -8.82 1.12 -7.31
C TYR A 149 -9.10 -0.14 -8.14
N LEU A 150 -9.97 -1.04 -7.65
CA LEU A 150 -10.35 -2.30 -8.30
C LEU A 150 -9.20 -3.30 -8.48
N GLY A 151 -8.10 -3.11 -7.75
CA GLY A 151 -6.96 -4.01 -7.76
C GLY A 151 -7.25 -5.27 -6.94
N VAL A 152 -6.61 -5.39 -5.78
CA VAL A 152 -6.64 -6.62 -4.99
C VAL A 152 -7.51 -6.38 -3.77
N ASN A 153 -8.54 -7.19 -3.55
CA ASN A 153 -9.39 -7.05 -2.35
C ASN A 153 -8.72 -7.68 -1.12
N ALA A 154 -8.99 -7.13 0.06
CA ALA A 154 -8.66 -7.79 1.32
C ALA A 154 -9.78 -8.73 1.75
N THR A 155 -9.41 -9.84 2.40
CA THR A 155 -10.33 -10.82 2.97
C THR A 155 -10.40 -10.65 4.47
N VAL A 156 -11.60 -10.41 4.99
CA VAL A 156 -11.87 -10.30 6.42
C VAL A 156 -12.10 -11.70 7.01
N ASN A 157 -11.28 -12.04 7.99
CA ASN A 157 -11.40 -13.28 8.75
C ASN A 157 -12.36 -13.10 9.93
N ASN A 158 -12.98 -14.20 10.37
CA ASN A 158 -13.86 -14.23 11.55
C ASN A 158 -15.03 -13.22 11.49
N LYS A 159 -15.87 -13.33 10.45
CA LYS A 159 -17.03 -12.43 10.16
C LYS A 159 -17.87 -12.03 11.38
N GLY A 160 -18.13 -12.96 12.31
CA GLY A 160 -18.93 -12.67 13.51
C GLY A 160 -18.31 -11.60 14.44
N ARG A 161 -17.05 -11.23 14.20
CA ARG A 161 -16.26 -10.26 14.95
C ARG A 161 -15.81 -9.07 14.10
N ALA A 162 -16.34 -8.93 12.89
CA ALA A 162 -16.07 -7.81 12.01
C ALA A 162 -17.38 -7.09 11.64
N ALA A 163 -17.42 -5.77 11.84
CA ALA A 163 -18.56 -4.93 11.53
C ALA A 163 -18.15 -3.80 10.58
N LYS A 164 -19.08 -3.40 9.70
CA LYS A 164 -18.86 -2.25 8.83
C LYS A 164 -18.77 -0.98 9.68
N ALA A 165 -17.75 -0.16 9.42
CA ALA A 165 -17.59 1.17 9.96
C ALA A 165 -17.59 2.20 8.82
N ASP A 166 -17.73 3.48 9.18
CA ASP A 166 -17.61 4.57 8.20
C ASP A 166 -16.19 4.56 7.63
N ASN A 167 -16.07 4.37 6.32
CA ASN A 167 -14.79 4.28 5.59
C ASN A 167 -13.85 3.16 6.09
N GLY A 168 -14.40 2.09 6.66
CA GLY A 168 -13.60 0.92 7.01
C GLY A 168 -14.33 -0.18 7.78
N VAL A 169 -13.60 -0.85 8.67
CA VAL A 169 -14.07 -2.06 9.37
C VAL A 169 -13.66 -2.00 10.84
N GLN A 170 -14.59 -2.36 11.72
CA GLN A 170 -14.33 -2.58 13.14
C GLN A 170 -14.12 -4.07 13.41
N PHE A 171 -13.02 -4.42 14.04
CA PHE A 171 -12.65 -5.78 14.45
C PHE A 171 -12.72 -5.89 15.97
N THR A 172 -13.41 -6.91 16.48
CA THR A 172 -13.61 -7.10 17.93
C THR A 172 -13.02 -8.41 18.41
N GLY A 173 -12.13 -8.35 19.39
CA GLY A 173 -11.49 -9.52 19.97
C GLY A 173 -10.44 -10.20 19.08
N ARG A 174 -9.70 -11.13 19.69
CA ARG A 174 -8.56 -11.83 19.07
C ARG A 174 -8.99 -12.67 17.86
N GLY A 175 -8.12 -12.75 16.86
CA GLY A 175 -8.34 -13.49 15.61
C GLY A 175 -9.18 -12.75 14.56
N ALA A 176 -9.86 -11.65 14.90
CA ALA A 176 -10.51 -10.79 13.92
C ALA A 176 -9.47 -9.90 13.22
N GLY A 177 -9.60 -9.73 11.91
CA GLY A 177 -8.69 -8.92 11.10
C GLY A 177 -8.94 -9.11 9.61
N ALA A 178 -8.25 -8.34 8.78
CA ALA A 178 -8.26 -8.50 7.33
C ALA A 178 -6.87 -8.88 6.81
N GLU A 179 -6.84 -9.76 5.82
CA GLU A 179 -5.65 -10.13 5.07
C GLU A 179 -5.70 -9.50 3.68
N TRP A 180 -4.72 -8.68 3.36
CA TRP A 180 -4.58 -8.05 2.04
C TRP A 180 -3.43 -8.73 1.29
N PRO A 181 -3.73 -9.60 0.29
CA PRO A 181 -2.75 -10.56 -0.20
C PRO A 181 -1.63 -9.92 -1.03
N VAL A 182 -0.43 -10.50 -0.94
CA VAL A 182 0.77 -10.13 -1.73
C VAL A 182 1.26 -11.36 -2.51
N GLY A 183 2.11 -12.21 -1.92
CA GLY A 183 2.55 -13.47 -2.54
C GLY A 183 1.45 -14.54 -2.58
N SER A 184 0.46 -14.44 -1.69
CA SER A 184 -0.70 -15.34 -1.67
C SER A 184 -1.65 -15.18 -2.86
N GLN A 185 -1.44 -14.17 -3.72
CA GLN A 185 -2.17 -13.98 -4.99
C GLN A 185 -1.88 -15.11 -6.01
N GLY A 186 -0.79 -15.85 -5.84
CA GLY A 186 -0.43 -16.98 -6.71
C GLY A 186 0.55 -16.56 -7.80
N GLU A 187 0.23 -16.84 -9.06
CA GLU A 187 1.11 -16.60 -10.21
C GLU A 187 1.18 -15.10 -10.57
N ASN A 188 0.03 -14.43 -10.62
CA ASN A 188 -0.06 -13.00 -10.89
C ASN A 188 -0.03 -12.21 -9.58
N GLN A 189 1.16 -11.83 -9.13
CA GLN A 189 1.36 -11.09 -7.86
C GLN A 189 1.44 -9.58 -8.11
N LEU A 190 0.29 -8.91 -8.14
CA LEU A 190 0.19 -7.47 -8.44
C LEU A 190 0.96 -6.62 -7.42
N TYR A 191 1.04 -7.09 -6.16
CA TYR A 191 1.72 -6.37 -5.09
C TYR A 191 3.15 -6.86 -4.82
N HIS A 192 3.77 -7.57 -5.77
CA HIS A 192 5.14 -8.08 -5.64
C HIS A 192 6.18 -6.99 -5.27
N PHE A 193 5.91 -5.72 -5.62
CA PHE A 193 6.75 -4.57 -5.23
C PHE A 193 6.99 -4.47 -3.72
N ALA A 194 6.05 -4.92 -2.89
CA ALA A 194 6.15 -4.85 -1.43
C ALA A 194 7.30 -5.69 -0.86
N ASN A 195 7.82 -6.65 -1.63
CA ASN A 195 9.03 -7.38 -1.29
C ASN A 195 10.29 -6.50 -1.28
N TYR A 196 10.24 -5.31 -1.86
CA TYR A 196 11.35 -4.36 -1.91
C TYR A 196 11.02 -3.10 -1.12
N ASN A 197 9.92 -2.43 -1.46
CA ASN A 197 9.54 -1.14 -0.89
C ASN A 197 8.02 -1.04 -0.76
N PHE A 198 7.54 -0.50 0.35
CA PHE A 198 6.13 -0.10 0.48
C PHE A 198 5.95 0.93 1.59
N THR A 199 4.84 1.66 1.54
CA THR A 199 4.29 2.38 2.70
C THR A 199 2.83 2.00 2.88
N LEU A 200 2.45 1.62 4.09
CA LEU A 200 1.07 1.32 4.46
C LEU A 200 0.61 2.36 5.48
N VAL A 201 -0.42 3.11 5.15
CA VAL A 201 -1.01 4.15 6.00
C VAL A 201 -2.41 3.72 6.39
N ALA A 202 -2.80 3.93 7.64
CA ALA A 202 -4.17 3.69 8.09
C ALA A 202 -4.58 4.66 9.21
N THR A 203 -5.86 4.97 9.29
CA THR A 203 -6.43 5.58 10.50
C THR A 203 -7.01 4.50 11.39
N VAL A 204 -6.61 4.45 12.65
CA VAL A 204 -6.98 3.40 13.59
C VAL A 204 -7.59 4.00 14.85
N SER A 205 -8.67 3.40 15.34
CA SER A 205 -9.28 3.72 16.63
C SER A 205 -9.24 2.48 17.52
N ILE A 206 -8.66 2.59 18.70
CA ILE A 206 -8.58 1.48 19.66
C ILE A 206 -9.50 1.77 20.83
N ASP A 207 -10.60 1.02 20.92
CA ASP A 207 -11.55 1.08 22.01
C ASP A 207 -11.28 -0.06 23.00
N GLY A 208 -11.22 0.28 24.30
CA GLY A 208 -10.88 -0.65 25.38
C GLY A 208 -9.37 -0.73 25.64
N GLU A 209 -9.00 -1.28 26.80
CA GLU A 209 -7.60 -1.48 27.18
C GLU A 209 -7.28 -2.97 27.11
N PRO A 210 -6.30 -3.41 26.30
CA PRO A 210 -5.92 -4.81 26.25
C PRO A 210 -5.36 -5.27 27.60
N THR A 211 -6.03 -6.22 28.23
CA THR A 211 -5.67 -6.76 29.55
C THR A 211 -4.52 -7.76 29.49
N GLU A 212 -4.36 -8.46 28.36
CA GLU A 212 -3.32 -9.46 28.15
C GLU A 212 -2.71 -9.38 26.75
N GLY A 213 -1.38 -9.40 26.66
CA GLY A 213 -0.66 -9.39 25.39
C GLY A 213 -0.74 -8.05 24.64
N ASN A 214 -0.33 -8.08 23.37
CA ASN A 214 -0.39 -6.95 22.46
C ASN A 214 -1.43 -7.21 21.38
N ILE A 215 -2.11 -6.16 20.94
CA ILE A 215 -3.04 -6.18 19.81
C ILE A 215 -2.24 -5.91 18.53
N PRO A 216 -2.16 -6.84 17.57
CA PRO A 216 -1.62 -6.55 16.24
C PRO A 216 -2.56 -5.58 15.52
N VAL A 217 -2.02 -4.48 15.00
CA VAL A 217 -2.84 -3.44 14.35
C VAL A 217 -2.61 -3.42 12.84
N LEU A 218 -1.35 -3.46 12.41
CA LEU A 218 -0.99 -3.36 11.00
C LEU A 218 0.36 -4.03 10.76
N GLY A 219 0.52 -4.79 9.68
CA GLY A 219 1.84 -5.36 9.37
C GLY A 219 1.89 -6.24 8.13
N ALA A 220 3.07 -6.79 7.87
CA ALA A 220 3.37 -7.69 6.76
C ALA A 220 3.87 -9.03 7.30
N LYS A 221 3.27 -10.12 6.82
CA LYS A 221 3.68 -11.50 7.14
C LYS A 221 4.46 -12.11 6.00
N MET A 222 5.47 -12.92 6.31
CA MET A 222 6.24 -13.68 5.31
C MET A 222 5.47 -14.92 4.85
N ALA A 223 5.84 -15.47 3.70
CA ALA A 223 5.34 -16.73 3.20
C ALA A 223 6.15 -17.92 3.76
N GLY A 224 5.48 -19.00 4.22
CA GLY A 224 6.09 -20.33 4.23
C GLY A 224 7.08 -20.65 5.35
N VAL A 225 6.89 -20.14 6.56
CA VAL A 225 7.48 -20.71 7.79
C VAL A 225 6.32 -21.05 8.73
N GLU A 226 6.49 -22.00 9.65
CA GLU A 226 5.51 -22.27 10.72
C GLU A 226 4.99 -20.93 11.28
N ASN A 227 3.66 -20.74 11.21
CA ASN A 227 2.91 -19.56 11.65
C ASN A 227 3.08 -18.24 10.86
N ASN A 228 3.70 -18.23 9.66
CA ASN A 228 3.87 -17.03 8.82
C ASN A 228 4.39 -15.82 9.63
N PRO A 229 5.68 -15.79 9.98
CA PRO A 229 6.24 -14.79 10.88
C PRO A 229 6.04 -13.36 10.37
N VAL A 230 5.89 -12.43 11.30
CA VAL A 230 5.80 -11.00 11.02
C VAL A 230 7.17 -10.49 10.57
N LEU A 231 7.25 -9.98 9.34
CA LEU A 231 8.43 -9.31 8.81
C LEU A 231 8.60 -7.93 9.45
N LEU A 232 7.52 -7.16 9.42
CA LEU A 232 7.44 -5.80 9.93
C LEU A 232 6.01 -5.58 10.40
N GLY A 233 5.82 -5.07 11.61
CA GLY A 233 4.48 -4.91 12.16
C GLY A 233 4.40 -3.87 13.26
N LEU A 234 3.18 -3.39 13.49
CA LEU A 234 2.85 -2.44 14.53
C LEU A 234 1.77 -3.07 15.42
N SER A 235 1.99 -3.00 16.73
CA SER A 235 1.07 -3.52 17.74
C SER A 235 0.87 -2.53 18.88
N TYR A 236 -0.26 -2.63 19.57
CA TYR A 236 -0.62 -1.79 20.70
C TYR A 236 -0.70 -2.63 21.98
N ASN A 237 -0.09 -2.18 23.07
CA ASN A 237 -0.04 -2.93 24.32
C ASN A 237 -1.02 -2.39 25.38
N GLY A 238 -1.26 -3.20 26.42
CA GLY A 238 -2.10 -2.85 27.58
C GLY A 238 -1.57 -1.73 28.46
N GLY A 239 -0.39 -1.17 28.15
CA GLY A 239 0.15 0.00 28.83
C GLY A 239 -0.06 1.30 28.06
N GLY A 240 -0.87 1.27 27.01
CA GLY A 240 -1.14 2.40 26.12
C GLY A 240 0.07 2.80 25.27
N ARG A 241 0.93 1.85 24.91
CA ARG A 241 2.14 2.09 24.11
C ARG A 241 2.13 1.29 22.82
N TRP A 242 2.75 1.89 21.82
CA TRP A 242 2.95 1.27 20.52
C TRP A 242 4.23 0.46 20.51
N GLN A 243 4.23 -0.65 19.79
CA GLN A 243 5.36 -1.54 19.64
C GLN A 243 5.61 -1.83 18.16
N LEU A 244 6.82 -1.51 17.72
CA LEU A 244 7.33 -1.95 16.43
C LEU A 244 7.85 -3.39 16.55
N LEU A 245 7.39 -4.25 15.64
CA LEU A 245 7.79 -5.63 15.49
C LEU A 245 8.73 -5.76 14.30
N CYS A 246 9.90 -6.34 14.55
CA CYS A 246 11.01 -6.47 13.61
C CYS A 246 11.44 -7.93 13.49
N ASP A 247 11.40 -8.45 12.25
CA ASP A 247 12.07 -9.68 11.80
C ASP A 247 11.88 -10.92 12.70
N GLY A 248 10.66 -11.48 12.70
CA GLY A 248 10.39 -12.86 13.13
C GLY A 248 10.95 -13.32 14.49
N GLU A 249 10.15 -13.25 15.55
CA GLU A 249 10.38 -13.78 16.92
C GLU A 249 11.68 -13.35 17.66
N THR A 250 12.73 -12.93 16.97
CA THR A 250 14.04 -12.66 17.57
C THR A 250 14.61 -11.36 16.99
N LYS A 251 14.71 -10.34 17.85
CA LYS A 251 15.60 -9.16 17.76
C LYS A 251 15.04 -7.80 17.30
N SER A 252 13.84 -7.42 17.75
CA SER A 252 13.65 -6.25 18.63
C SER A 252 12.16 -5.94 18.76
N LYS A 253 11.75 -5.65 20.00
CA LYS A 253 10.40 -5.22 20.35
C LYS A 253 10.57 -3.84 20.95
N GLU A 254 10.56 -2.82 20.11
CA GLU A 254 10.80 -1.47 20.59
C GLU A 254 9.49 -0.76 20.87
N LEU A 255 9.38 -0.25 22.09
CA LEU A 255 8.20 0.45 22.56
C LEU A 255 8.32 1.94 22.28
N SER A 256 7.19 2.61 22.11
CA SER A 256 7.14 4.06 22.21
C SER A 256 7.51 4.49 23.64
N ASP A 257 8.36 5.51 23.75
CA ASP A 257 8.66 6.17 25.03
C ASP A 257 7.51 7.05 25.54
N TRP A 258 6.50 7.24 24.69
CA TRP A 258 5.32 8.05 24.91
C TRP A 258 4.05 7.20 24.87
N ARG A 259 2.96 7.75 25.42
CA ARG A 259 1.61 7.17 25.39
C ARG A 259 0.69 8.15 24.67
N PRO A 260 -0.11 7.70 23.68
CA PRO A 260 -1.10 8.56 23.07
C PRO A 260 -2.18 8.98 24.07
N GLU A 261 -2.68 10.20 23.95
CA GLU A 261 -3.76 10.73 24.80
C GLU A 261 -5.16 10.43 24.23
N THR A 262 -5.23 10.07 22.94
CA THR A 262 -6.46 9.76 22.21
C THR A 262 -6.53 8.28 21.88
N LYS A 263 -7.71 7.83 21.44
CA LYS A 263 -7.90 6.48 20.89
C LYS A 263 -7.70 6.41 19.37
N ASP A 264 -7.86 7.55 18.69
CA ASP A 264 -7.75 7.68 17.24
C ASP A 264 -6.33 8.10 16.87
N HIS A 265 -5.76 7.38 15.92
CA HIS A 265 -4.37 7.56 15.46
C HIS A 265 -4.26 7.41 13.95
N VAL A 266 -3.32 8.15 13.36
CA VAL A 266 -2.80 7.83 12.02
C VAL A 266 -1.53 7.00 12.20
N VAL A 267 -1.54 5.78 11.67
CA VAL A 267 -0.39 4.87 11.74
C VAL A 267 0.21 4.67 10.35
N ILE A 268 1.53 4.61 10.30
CA ILE A 268 2.30 4.41 9.08
C ILE A 268 3.30 3.30 9.33
N LEU A 269 3.34 2.32 8.43
CA LEU A 269 4.33 1.27 8.38
C LEU A 269 5.07 1.33 7.06
N LEU A 270 6.39 1.50 7.09
CA LEU A 270 7.20 1.78 5.92
C LEU A 270 8.34 0.78 5.80
N ARG A 271 8.53 0.27 4.59
CA ARG A 271 9.69 -0.53 4.19
C ARG A 271 10.45 0.18 3.07
N ASN A 272 11.75 0.35 3.27
CA ASN A 272 12.69 0.86 2.28
C ASN A 272 13.86 -0.12 2.15
N GLY A 273 13.77 -1.03 1.18
CA GLY A 273 14.69 -2.14 1.00
C GLY A 273 14.74 -3.05 2.23
N ASN A 274 15.87 -3.03 2.92
CA ASN A 274 16.13 -3.83 4.12
C ASN A 274 15.86 -3.05 5.41
N GLN A 275 15.16 -1.90 5.32
CA GLN A 275 14.88 -1.05 6.46
C GLN A 275 13.37 -0.95 6.68
N GLY A 276 12.93 -1.17 7.92
CA GLY A 276 11.57 -0.96 8.38
C GLY A 276 11.46 0.21 9.36
N THR A 277 10.40 1.00 9.25
CA THR A 277 10.06 2.04 10.22
C THR A 277 8.55 2.08 10.44
N ALA A 278 8.14 2.62 11.60
CA ALA A 278 6.75 2.91 11.87
C ALA A 278 6.59 4.28 12.53
N TYR A 279 5.44 4.89 12.27
CA TYR A 279 5.04 6.18 12.84
C TYR A 279 3.61 6.08 13.36
N VAL A 280 3.34 6.79 14.44
CA VAL A 280 2.00 6.97 15.01
C VAL A 280 1.84 8.45 15.28
N ASP A 281 0.83 9.06 14.67
CA ASP A 281 0.55 10.50 14.74
C ASP A 281 1.78 11.38 14.42
N GLY A 282 2.56 10.93 13.44
CA GLY A 282 3.80 11.55 12.98
C GLY A 282 5.02 11.30 13.88
N GLU A 283 4.84 10.72 15.06
CA GLU A 283 5.93 10.36 15.97
C GLU A 283 6.45 8.96 15.63
N ARG A 284 7.78 8.82 15.58
CA ARG A 284 8.40 7.54 15.24
C ARG A 284 8.27 6.54 16.38
N VAL A 285 7.98 5.29 16.05
CA VAL A 285 7.98 4.16 16.99
C VAL A 285 9.25 3.35 16.82
N GLY A 286 9.93 3.05 17.93
CA GLY A 286 11.11 2.19 17.97
C GLY A 286 12.43 2.90 17.67
N GLY A 287 12.80 3.84 18.56
CA GLY A 287 14.13 4.44 18.61
C GLY A 287 14.59 5.17 17.34
N ASP A 288 15.84 5.62 17.36
CA ASP A 288 16.48 6.30 16.22
C ASP A 288 17.02 5.33 15.16
N ALA A 289 17.28 4.07 15.53
CA ALA A 289 17.79 3.07 14.59
C ALA A 289 16.65 2.46 13.76
N GLN A 290 16.81 2.34 12.45
CA GLN A 290 15.83 1.67 11.59
C GLN A 290 15.87 0.16 11.81
N CYS A 291 14.69 -0.47 11.73
CA CYS A 291 14.54 -1.92 11.80
C CYS A 291 15.30 -2.55 10.63
N GLN A 292 16.31 -3.39 10.90
CA GLN A 292 17.01 -4.11 9.83
C GLN A 292 16.21 -5.37 9.51
N LEU A 293 15.81 -5.50 8.25
CA LEU A 293 15.05 -6.63 7.72
C LEU A 293 16.02 -7.54 6.98
N GLU A 294 16.08 -8.82 7.35
CA GLU A 294 16.83 -9.79 6.57
C GLU A 294 16.22 -9.93 5.16
N ASN A 295 17.09 -10.00 4.15
CA ASN A 295 16.66 -10.12 2.76
C ASN A 295 16.00 -11.49 2.55
N THR A 296 14.70 -11.46 2.27
CA THR A 296 13.79 -12.62 2.28
C THR A 296 13.82 -13.42 0.97
N GLU A 297 14.94 -13.50 0.26
CA GLU A 297 15.05 -14.18 -1.05
C GLU A 297 15.20 -15.72 -0.93
N PRO A 298 14.27 -16.40 -0.26
CA PRO A 298 13.35 -17.19 -1.10
C PRO A 298 11.87 -17.15 -0.69
N LYS A 299 11.49 -16.38 0.34
CA LYS A 299 10.16 -16.34 0.97
C LYS A 299 9.68 -14.90 1.14
N GLY A 300 9.12 -14.33 0.08
CA GLY A 300 8.55 -12.98 0.09
C GLY A 300 7.35 -12.79 1.03
N ILE A 301 6.80 -11.59 1.07
CA ILE A 301 5.60 -11.25 1.83
C ILE A 301 4.41 -12.06 1.32
N SER A 302 3.68 -12.73 2.22
CA SER A 302 2.46 -13.46 1.88
C SER A 302 1.24 -12.55 1.81
N HIS A 303 1.07 -11.68 2.80
CA HIS A 303 -0.04 -10.72 2.92
C HIS A 303 0.30 -9.62 3.93
N PHE A 304 -0.42 -8.50 3.82
CA PHE A 304 -0.57 -7.55 4.92
C PHE A 304 -1.70 -7.98 5.84
N TYR A 305 -1.55 -7.79 7.15
CA TYR A 305 -2.63 -7.94 8.11
C TYR A 305 -3.07 -6.57 8.62
N ILE A 306 -4.38 -6.40 8.81
CA ILE A 306 -5.03 -5.12 9.14
C ILE A 306 -6.05 -5.37 10.25
N GLY A 307 -5.96 -4.59 11.33
CA GLY A 307 -6.85 -4.66 12.50
C GLY A 307 -6.63 -5.88 13.42
N GLY A 308 -5.86 -6.86 12.94
CA GLY A 308 -5.47 -8.06 13.66
C GLY A 308 -4.73 -9.01 12.72
N ASP A 309 -3.99 -9.97 13.28
CA ASP A 309 -3.10 -10.86 12.52
C ASP A 309 -3.74 -12.23 12.18
N GLY A 310 -5.03 -12.41 12.48
CA GLY A 310 -5.79 -13.63 12.25
C GLY A 310 -5.47 -14.79 13.19
N ASP A 311 -4.49 -14.65 14.09
CA ASP A 311 -4.05 -15.77 14.93
C ASP A 311 -4.92 -15.94 16.19
N SER A 312 -5.50 -17.14 16.32
CA SER A 312 -6.40 -17.53 17.41
C SER A 312 -5.74 -18.49 18.42
N ALA A 313 -4.44 -18.80 18.27
CA ALA A 313 -3.78 -19.92 18.95
C ALA A 313 -3.59 -19.80 20.48
N VAL A 314 -4.05 -18.73 21.13
CA VAL A 314 -4.09 -18.66 22.61
C VAL A 314 -5.50 -18.97 23.10
N SER A 315 -5.67 -20.15 23.67
CA SER A 315 -6.89 -20.60 24.33
C SER A 315 -6.99 -19.99 25.73
N THR A 316 -7.47 -18.76 25.85
CA THR A 316 -8.07 -18.25 27.11
C THR A 316 -8.86 -16.98 26.79
N GLU A 317 -10.03 -16.88 27.42
CA GLU A 317 -10.95 -15.75 27.54
C GLU A 317 -10.70 -14.60 26.57
N SER A 318 -11.62 -14.47 25.61
CA SER A 318 -11.78 -13.29 24.77
C SER A 318 -11.40 -12.02 25.52
N GLN A 319 -10.54 -11.18 24.92
CA GLN A 319 -10.54 -9.74 25.19
C GLN A 319 -11.90 -9.14 24.80
N GLU A 320 -12.96 -9.59 25.47
CA GLU A 320 -14.31 -9.05 25.39
C GLU A 320 -14.21 -7.60 25.86
N GLY A 321 -14.38 -6.67 24.93
CA GLY A 321 -14.32 -5.23 25.20
C GLY A 321 -13.18 -4.48 24.51
N VAL A 322 -12.27 -5.16 23.82
CA VAL A 322 -11.27 -4.50 22.96
C VAL A 322 -11.71 -4.58 21.49
N SER A 323 -11.79 -3.43 20.83
CA SER A 323 -12.05 -3.36 19.39
C SER A 323 -11.10 -2.39 18.70
N VAL A 324 -10.66 -2.77 17.50
CA VAL A 324 -9.85 -1.93 16.62
C VAL A 324 -10.70 -1.58 15.41
N THR A 325 -10.98 -0.29 15.22
CA THR A 325 -11.59 0.22 14.00
C THR A 325 -10.49 0.72 13.09
N VAL A 326 -10.38 0.16 11.89
CA VAL A 326 -9.42 0.59 10.88
C VAL A 326 -10.17 1.23 9.72
N THR A 327 -9.77 2.43 9.33
CA THR A 327 -10.37 3.21 8.24
C THR A 327 -9.29 3.76 7.33
N ASN A 328 -9.64 3.92 6.05
CA ASN A 328 -8.79 4.51 5.01
C ASN A 328 -7.37 3.91 4.98
N VAL A 329 -7.25 2.66 4.56
CA VAL A 329 -5.94 2.00 4.42
C VAL A 329 -5.37 2.29 3.04
N LEU A 330 -4.22 2.96 2.97
CA LEU A 330 -3.52 3.32 1.73
C LEU A 330 -2.23 2.51 1.58
N LEU A 331 -2.03 1.90 0.42
CA LEU A 331 -0.82 1.14 0.09
C LEU A 331 -0.03 1.84 -1.03
N TYR A 332 1.20 2.25 -0.73
CA TYR A 332 2.13 2.84 -1.67
C TYR A 332 3.22 1.84 -2.10
N ASN A 333 3.65 1.91 -3.36
CA ASN A 333 4.76 1.11 -3.91
C ASN A 333 6.16 1.70 -3.64
N ARG A 334 6.24 2.72 -2.79
CA ARG A 334 7.46 3.45 -2.47
C ARG A 334 7.48 3.88 -1.01
N PRO A 335 8.68 4.14 -0.44
CA PRO A 335 8.77 4.89 0.80
C PRO A 335 8.26 6.32 0.57
N LEU A 336 7.51 6.84 1.54
CA LEU A 336 7.15 8.26 1.57
C LEU A 336 8.28 9.10 2.18
N ASP A 337 8.48 10.31 1.65
CA ASP A 337 9.44 11.27 2.19
C ASP A 337 8.91 11.97 3.45
N SER A 338 9.76 12.70 4.17
CA SER A 338 9.36 13.36 5.41
C SER A 338 8.25 14.41 5.24
N THR A 339 8.17 15.06 4.07
CA THR A 339 7.11 16.03 3.76
C THR A 339 5.77 15.33 3.55
N GLU A 340 5.79 14.17 2.91
CA GLU A 340 4.62 13.33 2.69
C GLU A 340 4.14 12.69 4.00
N LEU A 341 5.05 12.18 4.83
CA LEU A 341 4.72 11.67 6.17
C LEU A 341 4.10 12.77 7.04
N ASP A 342 4.63 13.99 6.96
CA ASP A 342 4.09 15.15 7.65
C ASP A 342 2.68 15.53 7.19
N ALA A 343 2.31 15.25 5.94
CA ALA A 343 0.97 15.51 5.43
C ALA A 343 -0.09 14.62 6.11
N PHE A 344 0.32 13.46 6.61
CA PHE A 344 -0.51 12.54 7.38
C PHE A 344 -0.49 12.82 8.89
N ASN A 345 0.32 13.78 9.38
CA ASN A 345 0.49 14.03 10.81
C ASN A 345 -0.62 14.94 11.38
N PRO A 346 -1.51 14.42 12.26
CA PRO A 346 -2.57 15.22 12.87
C PRO A 346 -2.06 16.24 13.91
N ASN A 347 -0.84 16.08 14.43
CA ASN A 347 -0.27 16.89 15.51
C ASN A 347 0.55 18.10 15.04
N LYS A 348 0.96 18.17 13.77
CA LYS A 348 1.75 19.29 13.21
C LYS A 348 1.06 20.65 13.36
N ILE A 349 -0.28 20.66 13.43
CA ILE A 349 -1.06 21.90 13.65
C ILE A 349 -1.13 22.27 15.14
N SER A 350 -1.04 21.28 16.06
CA SER A 350 -1.12 21.52 17.51
C SER A 350 0.17 22.09 18.10
N THR A 351 1.33 21.75 17.55
CA THR A 351 2.63 22.29 18.00
C THR A 351 2.80 23.77 17.64
N SER A 352 2.25 24.22 16.50
CA SER A 352 2.18 25.65 16.13
C SER A 352 1.41 26.48 17.20
N LYS A 353 0.36 25.91 17.80
CA LYS A 353 -0.40 26.54 18.89
C LYS A 353 0.36 26.63 20.22
N ARG A 354 1.30 25.71 20.50
CA ARG A 354 2.10 25.73 21.74
C ARG A 354 3.17 26.81 21.73
N VAL A 355 3.73 27.16 20.56
CA VAL A 355 4.73 28.24 20.44
C VAL A 355 4.09 29.62 20.67
N ALA A 356 2.80 29.79 20.38
CA ALA A 356 2.10 31.07 20.57
C ALA A 356 1.71 31.39 22.03
N LYS A 357 1.82 30.44 22.98
CA LYS A 357 1.36 30.62 24.37
C LYS A 357 2.50 30.78 25.39
N GLY A 358 3.74 30.97 24.94
CA GLY A 358 4.94 31.02 25.78
C GLY A 358 5.72 32.35 25.77
N ALA A 359 5.19 33.43 25.21
CA ALA A 359 5.87 34.73 25.17
C ALA A 359 5.01 35.84 25.76
N THR A 360 4.84 35.83 27.09
CA THR A 360 4.53 37.05 27.85
C THR A 360 5.57 37.17 28.95
N GLY A 361 6.64 37.90 28.64
CA GLY A 361 7.65 38.34 29.58
C GLY A 361 8.12 39.72 29.12
N GLU A 362 7.71 40.75 29.86
CA GLU A 362 8.17 42.12 29.71
C GLU A 362 9.70 42.20 29.79
N GLY A 363 10.31 43.01 28.92
CA GLY A 363 11.75 43.22 28.90
C GLY A 363 12.15 44.37 27.98
N THR A 364 12.03 45.58 28.53
CA THR A 364 12.50 46.91 28.10
C THR A 364 13.61 46.96 27.04
N ALA A 365 13.40 47.81 26.02
CA ALA A 365 14.40 48.23 25.04
C ALA A 365 15.39 49.26 25.63
N LEU A 366 16.65 49.25 25.14
CA LEU A 366 17.36 50.40 24.54
C LEU A 366 18.73 49.95 23.96
N PRO A 367 19.30 50.67 22.96
CA PRO A 367 20.26 50.17 21.97
C PRO A 367 21.72 50.64 22.21
N SER A 368 22.72 49.98 21.59
CA SER A 368 24.03 50.58 21.25
C SER A 368 24.89 49.75 20.27
N ARG A 369 24.93 50.21 19.01
CA ARG A 369 26.09 50.49 18.12
C ARG A 369 27.37 49.60 18.10
N ALA A 370 27.50 48.86 16.99
CA ALA A 370 28.60 48.71 16.00
C ALA A 370 30.11 48.75 16.36
N THR A 371 30.83 47.70 15.91
CA THR A 371 32.06 47.61 15.04
C THR A 371 32.47 46.12 14.99
N GLY A 372 33.04 45.48 13.98
CA GLY A 372 33.57 45.77 12.64
C GLY A 372 34.46 44.57 12.22
N ASP A 373 34.38 44.19 10.94
CA ASP A 373 35.31 43.41 10.09
C ASP A 373 35.67 41.92 10.31
N GLY A 374 35.65 41.21 9.18
CA GLY A 374 36.19 39.85 9.00
C GLY A 374 35.77 39.18 7.69
N SER A 375 36.02 39.82 6.54
CA SER A 375 35.86 39.23 5.19
C SER A 375 36.83 38.07 4.95
N THR A 376 36.35 36.95 4.39
CA THR A 376 37.11 36.15 3.42
C THR A 376 36.13 35.51 2.44
N ASP A 377 36.13 36.10 1.25
CA ASP A 377 35.53 35.60 0.03
C ASP A 377 36.59 34.80 -0.73
N CYS A 378 36.24 33.64 -1.29
CA CYS A 378 36.99 33.00 -2.36
C CYS A 378 36.19 31.85 -2.99
N GLY A 379 35.71 32.08 -4.21
CA GLY A 379 35.86 31.09 -5.29
C GLY A 379 34.60 30.40 -5.81
N SER A 380 33.82 31.12 -6.59
CA SER A 380 32.89 30.57 -7.59
C SER A 380 33.60 29.75 -8.68
N GLY A 381 32.98 28.64 -9.12
CA GLY A 381 33.35 27.89 -10.33
C GLY A 381 32.21 27.03 -10.87
N LEU A 382 31.61 27.49 -11.97
CA LEU A 382 30.66 26.86 -12.92
C LEU A 382 31.02 25.39 -13.29
N LEU A 383 30.19 24.46 -13.79
CA LEU A 383 28.78 24.29 -14.24
C LEU A 383 28.61 22.76 -14.52
N PRO A 384 27.42 22.25 -14.90
CA PRO A 384 27.04 20.83 -14.94
C PRO A 384 27.25 20.19 -16.31
N SER A 385 27.41 18.86 -16.35
CA SER A 385 27.00 17.98 -17.48
C SER A 385 27.45 16.54 -17.23
N LEU A 386 26.49 15.62 -17.11
CA LEU A 386 26.62 14.29 -17.73
C LEU A 386 25.23 13.65 -17.94
N LEU A 387 24.54 14.15 -18.96
CA LEU A 387 23.65 13.34 -19.80
C LEU A 387 24.54 12.51 -20.75
N LEU A 388 24.01 11.35 -21.19
CA LEU A 388 24.55 10.37 -22.15
C LEU A 388 25.31 9.18 -21.56
N LEU A 389 24.61 8.06 -21.40
CA LEU A 389 25.09 6.74 -21.83
C LEU A 389 23.86 5.88 -22.21
N LEU A 390 23.29 6.19 -23.38
CA LEU A 390 22.42 5.30 -24.14
C LEU A 390 23.00 5.21 -25.55
N GLY A 391 23.15 3.97 -26.03
CA GLY A 391 23.32 3.65 -27.44
C GLY A 391 24.75 3.30 -27.81
N LEU A 392 25.00 2.00 -27.94
CA LEU A 392 25.58 1.38 -29.14
C LEU A 392 25.74 -0.09 -28.79
N TRP A 393 25.03 -0.98 -29.48
CA TRP A 393 25.53 -2.26 -29.97
C TRP A 393 24.59 -2.74 -31.06
N GLY A 394 25.11 -2.69 -32.27
CA GLY A 394 24.47 -3.09 -33.51
C GLY A 394 25.40 -2.69 -34.64
N PHE A 395 26.27 -3.61 -35.07
CA PHE A 395 26.53 -3.97 -36.46
C PHE A 395 27.68 -5.00 -36.57
N ALA A 396 27.30 -6.19 -37.01
CA ALA A 396 27.90 -7.05 -38.03
C ALA A 396 29.43 -7.16 -38.22
N ALA A 397 29.93 -8.40 -38.10
CA ALA A 397 30.71 -9.16 -39.11
C ALA A 397 30.78 -10.62 -38.57
N ARG A 398 30.58 -11.70 -39.32
CA ARG A 398 31.04 -12.02 -40.68
C ARG A 398 30.24 -13.22 -41.22
#